data_AF-A0A1Y1QV80-F1
#
_entry.id   AF-A0A1Y1QV80-F1
#
_cell.length_a   1.000
_cell.length_b   1.000
_cell.length_c   1.000
_cell.angle_alpha   90.00
_cell.angle_beta   90.00
_cell.angle_gamma   90.00
#
_symmetry.space_group_name_H-M   'P 1'
#
loop_
_entity.id
_entity.type
_entity.pdbx_description
1 polymer ?
#
loop_
_entity_poly.entity_id
_entity_poly.type
_entity_poly.pdbx_seq_one_letter_code
_entity_poly.pdbx_strand_id
1 'polypeptide(L)'
;MEIDNSEIKSENVVPFERKPQTMLENHKIKKPVNPKSSYCRHKSTKLDAENREIICCDCGSRVDAFDWIKATLEENARFWNERVALQKEIQKKQQQLDALKEEEARIKARLRNAKESLTKAESKTADRSVAEKHLNSLNALLSS
;
A
#
# COMPACT_ATOMS: atom_id res chain seq x y z
N MET A 1 -27.73 -11.85 -20.49
CA MET A 1 -27.24 -12.73 -19.42
C MET A 1 -26.89 -11.85 -18.25
N GLU A 2 -27.84 -11.69 -17.35
CA GLU A 2 -27.64 -11.00 -16.08
C GLU A 2 -26.91 -11.97 -15.15
N ILE A 3 -25.74 -11.58 -14.66
CA ILE A 3 -25.00 -12.37 -13.68
C ILE A 3 -25.58 -12.00 -12.32
N ASP A 4 -26.34 -12.94 -11.77
CA ASP A 4 -26.92 -12.86 -10.43
C ASP A 4 -25.79 -12.94 -9.39
N ASN A 5 -25.59 -11.85 -8.65
CA ASN A 5 -24.53 -11.70 -7.64
C ASN A 5 -25.05 -12.08 -6.25
N SER A 6 -25.74 -13.20 -6.14
CA SER A 6 -26.09 -13.77 -4.83
C SER A 6 -25.00 -14.74 -4.39
N GLU A 7 -24.40 -14.44 -3.24
CA GLU A 7 -23.53 -15.30 -2.41
C GLU A 7 -22.01 -15.22 -2.61
N ILE A 8 -21.43 -14.14 -2.07
CA ILE A 8 -20.09 -14.21 -1.44
C ILE A 8 -20.23 -13.67 -0.01
N LYS A 9 -20.45 -14.58 0.95
CA LYS A 9 -20.36 -14.27 2.38
C LYS A 9 -18.89 -14.37 2.81
N SER A 10 -18.16 -13.27 2.74
CA SER A 10 -16.84 -13.16 3.37
C SER A 10 -16.97 -12.32 4.65
N GLU A 11 -16.94 -12.99 5.80
CA GLU A 11 -17.12 -12.43 7.15
C GLU A 11 -15.98 -11.48 7.62
N ASN A 12 -15.16 -10.94 6.70
CA ASN A 12 -14.10 -10.01 7.09
C ASN A 12 -13.69 -9.04 5.98
N VAL A 13 -14.66 -8.58 5.19
CA VAL A 13 -14.46 -7.44 4.28
C VAL A 13 -14.93 -6.19 4.97
N VAL A 14 -13.99 -5.36 5.43
CA VAL A 14 -14.30 -3.97 5.80
C VAL A 14 -14.71 -3.25 4.51
N PRO A 15 -15.94 -2.73 4.38
CA PRO A 15 -16.30 -1.95 3.22
C PRO A 15 -15.40 -0.72 3.21
N PHE A 16 -14.58 -0.58 2.17
CA PHE A 16 -13.89 0.69 1.95
C PHE A 16 -14.97 1.68 1.52
N GLU A 17 -15.50 2.45 2.48
CA GLU A 17 -16.36 3.58 2.18
C GLU A 17 -15.57 4.51 1.27
N ARG A 18 -15.80 4.42 -0.05
CA ARG A 18 -15.43 5.50 -0.94
C ARG A 18 -16.23 6.67 -0.43
N LYS A 19 -15.56 7.60 0.27
CA LYS A 19 -16.12 8.93 0.53
C LYS A 19 -16.81 9.35 -0.76
N PRO A 20 -18.09 9.76 -0.71
CA PRO A 20 -18.76 10.19 -1.92
C PRO A 20 -17.82 11.18 -2.58
N GLN A 21 -17.43 10.86 -3.82
CA GLN A 21 -16.86 11.87 -4.68
C GLN A 21 -17.98 12.91 -4.75
N THR A 22 -17.91 13.92 -3.87
CA THR A 22 -18.60 15.17 -4.11
C THR A 22 -18.19 15.48 -5.53
N MET A 23 -19.16 15.40 -6.44
CA MET A 23 -18.99 15.83 -7.81
C MET A 23 -18.31 17.17 -7.66
N LEU A 24 -17.00 17.22 -7.93
CA LEU A 24 -16.30 18.47 -8.08
C LEU A 24 -16.93 19.00 -9.34
N GLU A 25 -18.06 19.68 -9.14
CA GLU A 25 -18.65 20.54 -10.12
C GLU A 25 -17.49 21.29 -10.72
N ASN A 26 -17.37 21.17 -12.04
CA ASN A 26 -16.39 21.88 -12.85
C ASN A 26 -16.69 23.38 -12.78
N HIS A 27 -16.67 23.97 -11.59
CA HIS A 27 -16.44 25.37 -11.40
C HIS A 27 -15.07 25.60 -12.00
N LYS A 28 -15.09 26.03 -13.26
CA LYS A 28 -14.10 26.94 -13.81
C LYS A 28 -14.10 28.15 -12.88
N ILE A 29 -13.46 28.02 -11.72
CA ILE A 29 -13.07 29.14 -10.89
C ILE A 29 -12.03 29.84 -11.75
N LYS A 30 -12.47 30.73 -12.63
CA LYS A 30 -11.65 31.82 -13.11
C LYS A 30 -11.28 32.58 -11.84
N LYS A 31 -10.13 32.25 -11.25
CA LYS A 31 -9.59 33.04 -10.14
C LYS A 31 -9.65 34.50 -10.61
N PRO A 32 -10.24 35.41 -9.83
CA PRO A 32 -10.20 36.82 -10.20
C PRO A 32 -8.73 37.18 -10.39
N VAL A 33 -8.39 37.54 -11.62
CA VAL A 33 -7.05 38.02 -11.97
C VAL A 33 -6.84 39.23 -11.09
N ASN A 34 -5.96 39.11 -10.10
CA ASN A 34 -5.61 40.19 -9.21
C ASN A 34 -4.96 41.26 -10.12
N PRO A 35 -5.54 42.46 -10.28
CA PRO A 35 -5.07 43.46 -11.25
C PRO A 35 -3.70 44.06 -10.90
N LYS A 36 -3.02 43.51 -9.88
CA LYS A 36 -1.71 43.93 -9.39
C LYS A 36 -0.56 42.98 -9.75
N SER A 37 -0.81 41.84 -10.40
CA SER A 37 0.28 41.05 -11.01
C SER A 37 0.19 41.16 -12.53
N SER A 38 1.18 41.79 -13.15
CA SER A 38 1.30 41.93 -14.61
C SER A 38 1.54 40.61 -15.35
N TYR A 39 1.49 39.46 -14.66
CA TYR A 39 1.83 38.15 -15.17
C TYR A 39 0.86 37.09 -14.65
N CYS A 40 0.49 36.17 -15.53
CA CYS A 40 -0.35 35.02 -15.19
C CYS A 40 0.51 33.89 -14.58
N ARG A 41 -0.11 33.01 -13.78
CA ARG A 41 0.54 31.82 -13.18
C ARG A 41 -0.03 30.49 -13.70
N HIS A 42 -0.67 30.51 -14.86
CA HIS A 42 -1.21 29.29 -15.45
C HIS A 42 -0.09 28.42 -16.01
N LYS A 43 -0.24 27.09 -15.91
CA LYS A 43 0.78 26.14 -16.36
C LYS A 43 0.78 25.92 -17.87
N SER A 44 -0.36 26.17 -18.53
CA SER A 44 -0.50 25.97 -19.97
C SER A 44 -0.03 27.22 -20.71
N THR A 45 1.12 27.10 -21.37
CA THR A 45 1.76 28.17 -22.14
C THR A 45 2.17 27.66 -23.52
N LYS A 46 2.05 28.52 -24.53
CA LYS A 46 2.57 28.31 -25.88
C LYS A 46 3.75 29.23 -26.14
N LEU A 47 4.73 28.74 -26.89
CA LEU A 47 5.84 29.54 -27.40
C LEU A 47 5.44 30.13 -28.76
N ASP A 48 5.42 31.44 -28.88
CA ASP A 48 5.37 32.14 -30.15
C ASP A 48 6.81 32.36 -30.65
N ALA A 49 7.22 31.55 -31.63
CA ALA A 49 8.59 31.58 -32.15
C ALA A 49 8.89 32.83 -32.98
N GLU A 50 7.88 33.44 -33.60
CA GLU A 50 8.04 34.61 -34.46
C GLU A 50 8.32 35.85 -33.61
N ASN A 51 7.52 36.06 -32.57
CA ASN A 51 7.67 37.20 -31.67
C ASN A 51 8.62 36.93 -30.48
N ARG A 52 9.08 35.68 -30.32
CA ARG A 52 9.87 35.19 -29.16
C ARG A 52 9.19 35.44 -27.83
N GLU A 53 7.87 35.30 -27.80
CA GLU A 53 7.05 35.53 -26.61
C GLU A 53 6.46 34.20 -26.09
N ILE A 54 6.31 34.10 -24.77
CA ILE A 54 5.55 33.01 -24.16
C ILE A 54 4.15 33.55 -23.86
N ILE A 55 3.13 32.88 -24.39
CA ILE A 55 1.73 33.29 -24.24
C ILE A 55 0.99 32.22 -23.44
N CYS A 56 0.25 32.63 -22.43
CA CYS A 56 -0.62 31.72 -21.70
C CYS A 56 -1.80 31.25 -22.55
N CYS A 57 -2.06 29.95 -22.59
CA CYS A 57 -3.21 29.38 -23.31
C CYS A 57 -4.55 29.66 -22.62
N ASP A 58 -4.55 29.84 -21.30
CA ASP A 58 -5.78 30.01 -20.51
C ASP A 58 -6.28 31.47 -20.48
N CYS A 59 -5.37 32.44 -20.50
CA CYS A 59 -5.71 33.86 -20.36
C CYS A 59 -5.13 34.77 -21.46
N GLY A 60 -4.29 34.25 -22.35
CA GLY A 60 -3.69 35.02 -23.45
C GLY A 60 -2.64 36.04 -23.01
N SER A 61 -2.35 36.17 -21.72
CA SER A 61 -1.31 37.09 -21.23
C SER A 61 0.07 36.66 -21.69
N ARG A 62 0.90 37.65 -22.03
CA ARG A 62 2.34 37.47 -22.26
C ARG A 62 3.02 37.22 -20.92
N VAL A 63 3.84 36.19 -20.87
CA VAL A 63 4.62 35.80 -19.70
C VAL A 63 6.08 36.10 -20.00
N ASP A 64 6.80 36.66 -19.03
CA ASP A 64 8.24 36.82 -19.14
C ASP A 64 8.92 35.44 -19.27
N ALA A 65 9.77 35.30 -20.29
CA ALA A 65 10.38 34.01 -20.61
C ALA A 65 11.34 33.54 -19.52
N PHE A 66 12.09 34.46 -18.89
CA PHE A 66 13.05 34.11 -17.86
C PHE A 66 12.34 33.64 -16.58
N ASP A 67 11.32 34.38 -16.14
CA ASP A 67 10.52 34.00 -14.97
C ASP A 67 9.79 32.67 -15.19
N TRP A 68 9.27 32.44 -16.40
CA TRP A 68 8.64 31.16 -16.74
C TRP A 68 9.62 29.98 -16.72
N ILE A 69 10.81 30.15 -17.32
CA ILE A 69 11.86 29.13 -17.31
C ILE A 69 12.28 28.84 -15.87
N LYS A 70 12.54 29.89 -15.07
CA LYS A 70 12.95 29.75 -13.66
C LYS A 70 11.91 28.95 -12.87
N ALA A 71 10.64 29.35 -12.94
CA ALA A 71 9.56 28.66 -12.24
C ALA A 71 9.42 27.19 -12.67
N THR A 72 9.55 26.93 -13.98
CA THR A 72 9.49 25.57 -14.55
C THR A 72 10.66 24.71 -14.08
N LEU A 73 11.87 25.26 -14.02
CA LEU A 73 13.06 24.54 -13.54
C LEU A 73 12.96 24.24 -12.04
N GLU A 74 12.53 25.19 -11.22
CA GLU A 74 12.32 25.00 -9.78
C GLU A 74 11.25 23.93 -9.51
N GLU A 75 10.13 23.97 -10.25
CA GLU A 75 9.06 22.98 -10.12
C GLU A 75 9.53 21.58 -10.58
N ASN A 76 10.25 21.49 -11.70
CA ASN A 76 10.81 20.24 -12.20
C ASN A 76 11.84 19.64 -11.23
N ALA A 77 12.71 20.47 -10.66
CA ALA A 77 13.69 20.03 -9.65
C ALA A 77 12.99 19.48 -8.41
N ARG A 78 11.92 20.16 -7.93
CA ARG A 78 11.11 19.67 -6.82
C ARG A 78 10.49 18.32 -7.13
N PHE A 79 9.85 18.16 -8.29
CA PHE A 79 9.23 16.89 -8.68
C PHE A 79 10.24 15.76 -8.84
N TRP A 80 11.43 16.06 -9.37
CA TRP A 80 12.50 15.08 -9.44
C TRP A 80 12.95 14.60 -8.06
N ASN A 81 13.16 15.53 -7.12
CA ASN A 81 13.55 15.20 -5.76
C ASN A 81 12.47 14.38 -5.04
N GLU A 82 11.20 14.77 -5.19
CA GLU A 82 10.06 14.05 -4.64
C GLU A 82 9.95 12.64 -5.22
N ARG A 83 10.12 12.49 -6.54
CA ARG A 83 10.11 11.18 -7.20
C ARG A 83 11.21 10.27 -6.67
N VAL A 84 12.43 10.80 -6.51
CA VAL A 84 13.56 10.04 -5.96
C VAL A 84 13.28 9.63 -4.51
N ALA A 85 12.70 10.53 -3.69
CA ALA A 85 12.31 10.20 -2.32
C ALA A 85 11.26 9.07 -2.29
N LEU A 86 10.20 9.17 -3.09
CA LEU A 86 9.16 8.15 -3.21
C LEU A 86 9.72 6.80 -3.68
N GLN A 87 10.65 6.79 -4.64
CA GLN A 87 11.32 5.56 -5.07
C GLN A 87 12.10 4.89 -3.94
N LYS A 88 12.81 5.67 -3.12
CA LYS A 88 13.51 5.14 -1.93
C LYS A 88 12.53 4.59 -0.89
N GLU A 89 11.40 5.26 -0.68
CA GLU A 89 10.36 4.75 0.23
C GLU A 89 9.75 3.44 -0.26
N ILE A 90 9.43 3.35 -1.55
CA ILE A 90 8.93 2.10 -2.17
C ILE A 90 9.94 0.97 -1.95
N GLN A 91 11.22 1.21 -2.23
CA GLN A 91 12.26 0.20 -2.05
C GLN A 91 12.39 -0.23 -0.58
N LYS A 92 12.35 0.72 0.36
CA LYS A 92 12.37 0.43 1.80
C LYS A 92 11.16 -0.41 2.22
N LYS A 93 9.96 -0.08 1.72
CA LYS A 93 8.74 -0.84 2.00
C LYS A 93 8.80 -2.25 1.43
N GLN A 94 9.35 -2.43 0.24
CA GLN A 94 9.56 -3.74 -0.36
C GLN A 94 10.47 -4.60 0.52
N GLN A 95 11.62 -4.05 0.96
CA GLN A 95 12.53 -4.76 1.87
C GLN A 95 11.87 -5.13 3.20
N GLN A 96 11.05 -4.24 3.76
CA GLN A 96 10.29 -4.52 4.99
C GLN A 96 9.28 -5.65 4.77
N LEU A 97 8.56 -5.66 3.64
CA LEU A 97 7.61 -6.73 3.31
C LEU A 97 8.30 -8.08 3.14
N ASP A 98 9.45 -8.10 2.47
CA ASP A 98 10.18 -9.35 2.26
C ASP A 98 10.73 -9.90 3.59
N ALA A 99 11.27 -9.03 4.46
CA ALA A 99 11.67 -9.43 5.82
C ALA A 99 10.50 -10.00 6.63
N LEU A 100 9.33 -9.37 6.58
CA LEU A 100 8.13 -9.85 7.27
C LEU A 100 7.65 -11.21 6.73
N LYS A 101 7.69 -11.42 5.41
CA LYS A 101 7.35 -12.72 4.80
C LYS A 101 8.29 -13.82 5.27
N GLU A 102 9.58 -13.54 5.37
CA GLU A 102 10.54 -14.51 5.91
C GLU A 102 10.28 -14.82 7.38
N GLU A 103 9.99 -13.81 8.20
CA GLU A 103 9.63 -14.01 9.60
C GLU A 103 8.37 -14.83 9.74
N GLU A 104 7.34 -14.54 8.95
CA GLU A 104 6.10 -15.30 8.90
C GLU A 104 6.38 -16.77 8.53
N ALA A 105 7.20 -17.02 7.51
CA ALA A 105 7.60 -18.36 7.11
C ALA A 105 8.35 -19.10 8.23
N ARG A 106 9.28 -18.42 8.93
CA ARG A 106 10.01 -18.97 10.09
C ARG A 106 9.07 -19.31 11.23
N ILE A 107 8.13 -18.43 11.58
CA ILE A 107 7.15 -18.64 12.65
C ILE A 107 6.22 -19.80 12.30
N LYS A 108 5.73 -19.87 11.05
CA LYS A 108 4.91 -20.99 10.57
C LYS A 108 5.65 -22.33 10.67
N ALA A 109 6.92 -22.36 10.29
CA ALA A 109 7.75 -23.56 10.43
C ALA A 109 7.93 -23.96 11.90
N ARG A 110 8.22 -23.00 12.79
CA ARG A 110 8.31 -23.25 14.25
C ARG A 110 7.00 -23.79 14.81
N LEU A 111 5.86 -23.21 14.42
CA LEU A 111 4.54 -23.65 14.85
C LEU A 111 4.25 -25.09 14.40
N ARG A 112 4.57 -25.41 13.14
CA ARG A 112 4.42 -26.78 12.61
C ARG A 112 5.24 -27.78 13.41
N ASN A 113 6.53 -27.48 13.64
CA ASN A 113 7.42 -28.36 14.38
C ASN A 113 7.00 -28.52 15.86
N ALA A 114 6.49 -27.47 16.48
CA ALA A 114 5.96 -27.52 17.84
C ALA A 114 4.71 -28.40 17.92
N LYS A 115 3.80 -28.29 16.95
CA LYS A 115 2.62 -29.16 16.84
C LYS A 115 3.02 -30.63 16.66
N GLU A 116 3.96 -30.92 15.76
CA GLU A 116 4.47 -32.29 15.56
C GLU A 116 5.15 -32.86 16.81
N SER A 117 5.84 -32.00 17.58
CA SER A 117 6.49 -32.40 18.82
C SER A 117 5.47 -32.66 19.93
N LEU A 118 4.40 -31.86 20.00
CA LEU A 118 3.29 -32.06 20.92
C LEU A 118 2.56 -33.38 20.64
N THR A 119 2.19 -33.65 19.38
CA THR A 119 1.50 -34.90 19.02
C THR A 119 2.35 -36.13 19.32
N LYS A 120 3.67 -36.07 19.09
CA LYS A 120 4.61 -37.14 19.47
C LYS A 120 4.73 -37.31 20.99
N ALA A 121 4.65 -36.23 21.75
CA ALA A 121 4.66 -36.31 23.21
C ALA A 121 3.36 -36.93 23.73
N GLU A 122 2.22 -36.51 23.18
CA GLU A 122 0.90 -37.07 23.50
C GLU A 122 0.84 -38.57 23.20
N SER A 123 1.32 -39.02 22.04
CA SER A 123 1.36 -40.44 21.70
C SER A 123 2.24 -41.24 22.68
N LYS A 124 3.43 -40.73 23.03
CA LYS A 124 4.32 -41.38 24.02
C LYS A 124 3.68 -41.45 25.41
N THR A 125 2.95 -40.42 25.83
CA THR A 125 2.24 -40.46 27.11
C THR A 125 1.11 -41.49 27.10
N ALA A 126 0.40 -41.62 25.98
CA ALA A 126 -0.61 -42.66 25.80
C ALA A 126 0.01 -44.06 25.87
N ASP A 127 1.10 -44.31 25.13
CA ASP A 127 1.82 -45.59 25.14
C ASP A 127 2.32 -45.96 26.54
N ARG A 128 2.87 -44.97 27.28
CA ARG A 128 3.30 -45.16 28.67
C ARG A 128 2.15 -45.52 29.59
N SER A 129 1.00 -44.87 29.44
CA SER A 129 -0.19 -45.18 30.26
C SER A 129 -0.73 -46.59 30.00
N VAL A 130 -0.63 -47.09 28.76
CA VAL A 130 -1.01 -48.46 28.40
C VAL A 130 -0.03 -49.45 29.03
N ALA A 131 1.27 -49.22 28.90
CA ALA A 131 2.30 -50.07 29.50
C ALA A 131 2.15 -50.18 31.03
N GLU A 132 1.82 -49.07 31.70
CA GLU A 132 1.60 -49.03 33.14
C GLU A 132 0.36 -49.84 33.57
N LYS A 133 -0.73 -49.78 32.80
CA LYS A 133 -1.92 -50.64 33.03
C LYS A 133 -1.58 -52.12 32.87
N HIS A 134 -0.79 -52.47 31.85
CA HIS A 134 -0.37 -53.86 31.63
C HIS A 134 0.50 -54.38 32.77
N LEU A 135 1.46 -53.58 33.25
CA LEU A 135 2.30 -53.93 34.40
C LEU A 135 1.47 -54.12 35.68
N ASN A 136 0.52 -53.22 35.94
CA ASN A 136 -0.37 -53.34 37.10
C ASN A 136 -1.24 -54.61 37.03
N SER A 137 -1.73 -54.97 35.84
CA SER A 137 -2.46 -56.23 35.62
C SER A 137 -1.59 -57.46 35.91
N LEU A 138 -0.35 -57.49 35.40
CA LEU A 138 0.60 -58.58 35.66
C LEU A 138 0.95 -58.70 37.15
N ASN A 139 1.20 -57.58 37.82
CA ASN A 139 1.50 -57.57 39.25
C ASN A 139 0.31 -58.07 40.09
N ALA A 140 -0.92 -57.74 39.69
CA ALA A 140 -2.12 -58.25 40.36
C ALA A 140 -2.23 -59.78 40.25
N LEU A 141 -1.88 -60.37 39.11
CA LEU A 141 -1.88 -61.82 38.89
C LEU A 141 -0.75 -62.54 39.67
N LEU A 142 0.38 -61.87 39.90
CA LEU A 142 1.50 -62.43 40.67
C LEU A 142 1.30 -62.30 42.19
N SER A 143 0.38 -61.45 42.63
CA SER A 143 0.09 -61.19 44.05
C SER A 143 -1.12 -61.97 44.58
N SER A 144 -1.76 -62.79 43.73
CA SER A 144 -2.87 -63.71 44.07
C SER A 144 -2.37 -65.15 44.14
#